data_AF-A0A357V7W9-F1
#
_entry.id   AF-A0A357V7W9-F1
#
_cell.length_a   1.000
_cell.length_b   1.000
_cell.length_c   1.000
_cell.angle_alpha   90.00
_cell.angle_beta   90.00
_cell.angle_gamma   90.00
#
_symmetry.space_group_name_H-M   'P 1'
#
loop_
_entity.id
_entity.type
_entity.pdbx_description
1 polymer ?
#
loop_
_entity_poly.entity_id
_entity_poly.type
_entity_poly.pdbx_seq_one_letter_code
_entity_poly.pdbx_strand_id
1 'polypeptide(L)'
;DQNIADIDFIVQWRIKNAADYLFNIREPEITIKVAAESAMREIVGQSTLEEAITKNRAGVEAKTRDLLQRILDSYGAGIAVAELKMQKADPPKEVIDAFNDVQRARQDQERSVNEAVAFRNDIVPRAKGEAEKLIAEATAYKERVIKDAQGEAERFLSVYNAYLTNKDV
;
A
#
# COMPACT_ATOMS: atom_id res chain seq x y z
N ASP A 1 -21.39 -10.35 15.77
CA ASP A 1 -21.51 -9.50 14.58
C ASP A 1 -22.56 -10.00 13.62
N GLN A 2 -23.53 -9.16 13.29
CA GLN A 2 -24.58 -9.43 12.29
C GLN A 2 -24.15 -8.89 10.93
N ASN A 3 -23.00 -9.34 10.44
CA ASN A 3 -22.53 -8.98 9.13
C ASN A 3 -23.19 -9.90 8.10
N ILE A 4 -24.27 -9.43 7.47
CA ILE A 4 -24.89 -10.11 6.33
C ILE A 4 -24.04 -9.81 5.11
N ALA A 5 -23.61 -10.86 4.41
CA ALA A 5 -22.82 -10.76 3.20
C ALA A 5 -23.43 -11.66 2.13
N ASP A 6 -23.59 -11.11 0.94
CA ASP A 6 -23.93 -11.88 -0.26
C ASP A 6 -22.63 -12.22 -0.99
N ILE A 7 -22.47 -13.48 -1.36
CA ILE A 7 -21.25 -14.01 -1.97
C ILE A 7 -21.62 -14.85 -3.17
N ASP A 8 -21.39 -14.27 -4.34
CA ASP A 8 -21.41 -15.00 -5.59
C ASP A 8 -20.09 -15.73 -5.80
N PHE A 9 -20.14 -16.98 -6.28
CA PHE A 9 -18.96 -17.75 -6.64
C PHE A 9 -19.26 -18.77 -7.73
N ILE A 10 -18.21 -19.17 -8.46
CA ILE A 10 -18.25 -20.18 -9.50
C ILE A 10 -17.44 -21.39 -9.03
N VAL A 11 -18.00 -22.59 -9.24
CA VAL A 11 -17.30 -23.85 -9.05
C VAL A 11 -17.09 -24.52 -10.41
N GLN A 12 -15.84 -24.80 -10.74
CA GLN A 12 -15.48 -25.60 -11.89
C GLN A 12 -15.09 -27.00 -11.43
N TRP A 13 -15.70 -28.01 -12.02
CA TRP A 13 -15.50 -29.41 -11.65
C TRP A 13 -15.53 -30.31 -12.88
N ARG A 14 -15.05 -31.54 -12.72
CA ARG A 14 -15.08 -32.59 -13.73
C ARG A 14 -15.39 -33.93 -13.10
N ILE A 15 -15.98 -34.81 -13.89
CA ILE A 15 -16.23 -36.21 -13.48
C ILE A 15 -14.86 -36.92 -13.42
N LYS A 16 -14.52 -37.43 -12.24
CA LYS A 16 -13.34 -38.26 -11.98
C LYS A 16 -13.66 -39.74 -12.13
N ASN A 17 -14.84 -40.18 -11.68
CA ASN A 17 -15.35 -41.54 -11.83
C ASN A 17 -16.82 -41.50 -12.26
N ALA A 18 -17.09 -42.00 -13.47
CA ALA A 18 -18.43 -41.98 -14.05
C ALA A 18 -19.42 -42.93 -13.35
N ALA A 19 -18.95 -44.07 -12.82
CA ALA A 19 -19.82 -44.99 -12.09
C ALA A 19 -20.27 -44.36 -10.78
N ASP A 20 -19.33 -43.83 -10.01
CA ASP A 20 -19.60 -43.13 -8.75
C ASP A 20 -20.55 -41.94 -8.96
N TYR A 21 -20.29 -41.12 -9.99
CA TYR A 21 -21.13 -39.99 -10.36
C TYR A 21 -22.57 -40.38 -10.73
N LEU A 22 -22.75 -41.52 -11.41
CA LEU A 22 -24.06 -41.95 -11.88
C LEU A 22 -24.88 -42.68 -10.82
N PHE A 23 -24.22 -43.40 -9.90
CA PHE A 23 -24.87 -44.34 -8.99
C PHE A 23 -24.87 -43.93 -7.52
N ASN A 24 -23.91 -43.11 -7.06
CA ASN A 24 -23.76 -42.83 -5.63
C ASN A 24 -24.47 -41.54 -5.18
N ILE A 25 -24.77 -40.63 -6.12
CA ILE A 25 -25.42 -39.35 -5.82
C ILE A 25 -26.60 -39.11 -6.76
N ARG A 26 -27.74 -38.76 -6.16
CA ARG A 26 -28.94 -38.35 -6.89
C ARG A 26 -28.82 -36.88 -7.25
N GLU A 27 -29.15 -36.54 -8.50
CA GLU A 27 -29.12 -35.16 -9.01
C GLU A 27 -27.78 -34.45 -8.71
N PRO A 28 -26.68 -34.88 -9.36
CA PRO A 28 -25.32 -34.47 -9.01
C PRO A 28 -25.12 -32.96 -8.98
N GLU A 29 -25.70 -32.23 -9.93
CA GLU A 29 -25.57 -30.77 -10.02
C GLU A 29 -26.14 -30.07 -8.78
N ILE A 30 -27.31 -30.51 -8.30
CA ILE A 30 -27.94 -29.94 -7.10
C ILE A 30 -27.10 -30.28 -5.86
N THR A 31 -26.64 -31.53 -5.78
CA THR A 31 -25.79 -31.98 -4.66
C THR A 31 -24.50 -31.17 -4.58
N ILE A 32 -23.83 -30.94 -5.72
CA ILE A 32 -22.62 -30.11 -5.80
C ILE A 32 -22.92 -28.68 -5.36
N LYS A 33 -24.03 -28.10 -5.83
CA LYS A 33 -24.42 -26.73 -5.49
C LYS A 33 -24.63 -26.58 -3.98
N VAL A 34 -25.43 -27.46 -3.36
CA VAL A 34 -25.71 -27.41 -1.92
C VAL A 34 -24.44 -27.65 -1.09
N ALA A 35 -23.59 -28.59 -1.51
CA ALA A 35 -22.31 -28.84 -0.85
C ALA A 35 -21.37 -27.62 -0.93
N ALA A 36 -21.33 -26.95 -2.09
CA ALA A 36 -20.49 -25.78 -2.29
C ALA A 36 -20.97 -24.57 -1.48
N GLU A 37 -22.28 -24.33 -1.41
CA GLU A 37 -22.87 -23.30 -0.55
C GLU A 37 -22.57 -23.57 0.94
N SER A 38 -22.67 -24.83 1.37
CA SER A 38 -22.35 -25.22 2.75
C SER A 38 -20.86 -25.00 3.07
N ALA A 39 -19.97 -25.42 2.17
CA ALA A 39 -18.53 -25.24 2.34
C ALA A 39 -18.15 -23.75 2.42
N MET A 40 -18.73 -22.92 1.53
CA MET A 40 -18.48 -21.47 1.53
C MET A 40 -18.95 -20.84 2.84
N ARG A 41 -20.16 -21.21 3.31
CA ARG A 41 -20.71 -20.71 4.58
C ARG A 41 -19.82 -21.05 5.78
N GLU A 42 -19.26 -22.25 5.81
CA GLU A 42 -18.37 -22.67 6.89
C GLU A 42 -17.05 -21.88 6.90
N ILE A 43 -16.36 -21.77 5.76
CA ILE A 43 -15.06 -21.08 5.68
C ILE A 43 -15.21 -19.58 5.96
N VAL A 44 -16.26 -18.95 5.42
CA VAL A 44 -16.54 -17.54 5.65
C VAL A 44 -16.96 -17.31 7.11
N GLY A 45 -17.76 -18.22 7.70
CA GLY A 45 -18.14 -18.14 9.11
C GLY A 45 -16.97 -18.26 10.10
N GLN A 46 -15.85 -18.86 9.68
CA GLN A 46 -14.62 -18.95 10.46
C GLN A 46 -13.67 -17.73 10.27
N SER A 47 -13.97 -16.84 9.33
CA SER A 47 -13.14 -15.69 8.98
C SER A 47 -13.85 -14.38 9.30
N THR A 48 -13.11 -13.28 9.50
CA THR A 48 -13.75 -11.96 9.58
C THR A 48 -14.23 -11.55 8.18
N LEU A 49 -15.35 -10.82 8.09
CA LEU A 49 -15.92 -10.40 6.80
C LEU A 49 -14.91 -9.59 5.96
N GLU A 50 -14.16 -8.69 6.60
CA GLU A 50 -13.12 -7.86 5.95
C GLU A 50 -11.98 -8.74 5.38
N GLU A 51 -11.60 -9.82 6.06
CA GLU A 51 -10.58 -10.74 5.55
C GLU A 51 -11.10 -11.58 4.38
N ALA A 52 -12.34 -12.06 4.46
CA ALA A 52 -12.93 -12.90 3.42
C ALA A 52 -13.14 -12.16 2.10
N ILE A 53 -13.58 -10.89 2.16
CA ILE A 53 -13.90 -10.09 0.96
C ILE A 53 -12.66 -9.40 0.38
N THR A 54 -11.77 -8.86 1.22
CA THR A 54 -10.73 -7.92 0.76
C THR A 54 -9.30 -8.44 0.85
N LYS A 55 -8.90 -9.08 1.95
CA LYS A 55 -7.47 -9.35 2.22
C LYS A 55 -7.03 -10.78 1.89
N ASN A 56 -7.89 -11.78 2.07
CA ASN A 56 -7.54 -13.19 1.99
C ASN A 56 -8.50 -14.01 1.11
N ARG A 57 -9.00 -13.39 0.04
CA ARG A 57 -9.93 -14.04 -0.90
C ARG A 57 -9.36 -15.34 -1.49
N ALA A 58 -8.12 -15.31 -1.96
CA ALA A 58 -7.47 -16.51 -2.52
C ALA A 58 -7.35 -17.64 -1.48
N GLY A 59 -7.11 -17.30 -0.21
CA GLY A 59 -7.07 -18.28 0.88
C GLY A 59 -8.44 -18.87 1.19
N VAL A 60 -9.50 -18.06 1.16
CA VAL A 60 -10.89 -18.53 1.30
C VAL A 60 -11.27 -19.44 0.14
N GLU A 61 -10.96 -19.05 -1.09
CA GLU A 61 -11.20 -19.86 -2.30
C GLU A 61 -10.53 -21.24 -2.20
N ALA A 62 -9.24 -21.28 -1.83
CA ALA A 62 -8.49 -22.52 -1.68
C ALA A 62 -9.08 -23.42 -0.57
N LYS A 63 -9.33 -22.87 0.62
CA LYS A 63 -9.91 -23.61 1.74
C LYS A 63 -11.30 -24.16 1.41
N THR A 64 -12.12 -23.35 0.73
CA THR A 64 -13.48 -23.75 0.34
C THR A 64 -13.44 -24.86 -0.70
N ARG A 65 -12.54 -24.77 -1.69
CA ARG A 65 -12.31 -25.83 -2.67
C ARG A 65 -11.92 -27.15 -2.00
N ASP A 66 -10.99 -27.09 -1.05
CA ASP A 66 -10.50 -28.28 -0.34
C ASP A 66 -11.57 -28.90 0.58
N LEU A 67 -12.39 -28.07 1.24
CA LEU A 67 -13.53 -28.53 2.01
C LEU A 67 -14.60 -29.16 1.11
N LEU A 68 -14.95 -28.52 -0.01
CA LEU A 68 -15.90 -29.05 -0.98
C LEU A 68 -15.45 -30.39 -1.56
N GLN A 69 -14.17 -30.53 -1.91
CA GLN A 69 -13.62 -31.80 -2.38
C GLN A 69 -13.79 -32.91 -1.33
N ARG A 70 -13.48 -32.62 -0.06
CA ARG A 70 -13.67 -33.60 1.04
C ARG A 70 -15.12 -34.01 1.23
N ILE A 71 -16.06 -33.07 1.12
CA ILE A 71 -17.50 -33.35 1.20
C ILE A 71 -17.92 -34.28 0.05
N LEU A 72 -17.56 -33.95 -1.20
CA LEU A 72 -17.90 -34.75 -2.37
C LEU A 72 -17.25 -36.14 -2.34
N ASP A 73 -16.02 -36.24 -1.85
CA ASP A 73 -15.35 -37.54 -1.65
C ASP A 73 -16.08 -38.38 -0.60
N SER A 74 -16.58 -37.77 0.48
CA SER A 74 -17.36 -38.48 1.51
C SER A 74 -18.68 -39.03 1.00
N TYR A 75 -19.27 -38.38 -0.01
CA TYR A 75 -20.48 -38.87 -0.69
C TYR A 75 -20.17 -39.92 -1.75
N GLY A 76 -18.89 -40.21 -2.00
CA GLY A 76 -18.49 -41.06 -3.11
C GLY A 76 -18.96 -40.50 -4.45
N ALA A 77 -18.96 -39.17 -4.61
CA ALA A 77 -19.60 -38.46 -5.72
C ALA A 77 -18.89 -38.66 -7.07
N GLY A 78 -17.67 -39.18 -7.09
CA GLY A 78 -16.89 -39.36 -8.32
C GLY A 78 -16.51 -38.04 -9.00
N ILE A 79 -16.45 -36.93 -8.27
CA ILE A 79 -16.19 -35.57 -8.81
C ILE A 79 -14.83 -35.06 -8.33
N ALA A 80 -14.11 -34.39 -9.23
CA ALA A 80 -12.93 -33.61 -8.90
C ALA A 80 -13.21 -32.11 -9.10
N VAL A 81 -13.09 -31.33 -8.03
CA VAL A 81 -13.19 -29.87 -8.06
C VAL A 81 -11.89 -29.30 -8.62
N ALA A 82 -11.97 -28.65 -9.77
CA ALA A 82 -10.81 -28.04 -10.42
C ALA A 82 -10.51 -26.69 -9.80
N GLU A 83 -11.51 -25.82 -9.73
CA GLU A 83 -11.36 -24.44 -9.30
C GLU A 83 -12.61 -23.96 -8.58
N LEU A 84 -12.40 -23.09 -7.60
CA LEU A 84 -13.45 -22.28 -6.99
C LEU A 84 -13.00 -20.83 -7.06
N LYS A 85 -13.84 -19.97 -7.64
CA LYS A 85 -13.58 -18.54 -7.73
C LYS A 85 -14.75 -17.79 -7.14
N MET A 86 -14.51 -16.96 -6.14
CA MET A 86 -15.49 -15.98 -5.72
C MET A 86 -15.66 -15.01 -6.90
N GLN A 87 -16.86 -14.50 -7.13
CA GLN A 87 -17.06 -13.35 -7.99
C GLN A 87 -16.74 -12.09 -7.19
N LYS A 88 -16.77 -10.92 -7.83
CA LYS A 88 -16.64 -9.66 -7.10
C LYS A 88 -17.84 -9.57 -6.15
N ALA A 89 -17.61 -9.82 -4.87
CA ALA A 89 -18.59 -9.56 -3.82
C ALA A 89 -18.67 -8.04 -3.67
N ASP A 90 -19.60 -7.42 -4.38
CA ASP A 90 -19.93 -6.02 -4.12
C ASP A 90 -20.71 -5.98 -2.78
N PRO A 91 -20.35 -5.12 -1.82
CA PRO A 91 -21.10 -5.01 -0.57
C PRO A 91 -22.58 -4.66 -0.87
N PRO A 92 -23.55 -5.04 0.00
CA PRO A 92 -24.92 -4.60 -0.20
C PRO A 92 -24.99 -3.08 -0.33
N LYS A 93 -25.80 -2.56 -1.27
CA LYS A 93 -25.89 -1.12 -1.56
C LYS A 93 -26.11 -0.25 -0.32
N GLU A 94 -26.77 -0.82 0.69
CA GLU A 94 -27.11 -0.18 1.97
C GLU A 94 -25.87 0.13 2.84
N VAL A 95 -24.75 -0.58 2.65
CA VAL A 95 -23.53 -0.46 3.48
C VAL A 95 -22.26 -0.13 2.67
N ILE A 96 -22.35 -0.08 1.33
CA ILE A 96 -21.25 0.34 0.45
C ILE A 96 -20.69 1.70 0.88
N ASP A 97 -21.55 2.68 1.19
CA ASP A 97 -21.12 4.04 1.53
C ASP A 97 -20.33 4.07 2.84
N ALA A 98 -20.80 3.36 3.87
CA ALA A 98 -20.10 3.24 5.15
C ALA A 98 -18.76 2.50 5.02
N PHE A 99 -18.70 1.47 4.17
CA PHE A 99 -17.45 0.75 3.89
C PHE A 99 -16.45 1.64 3.14
N ASN A 100 -16.92 2.36 2.12
CA ASN A 100 -16.12 3.34 1.38
C ASN A 100 -15.64 4.47 2.29
N ASP A 101 -16.44 4.90 3.27
CA ASP A 101 -16.03 5.90 4.26
C ASP A 101 -14.88 5.41 5.14
N VAL A 102 -14.91 4.17 5.60
CA VAL A 102 -13.80 3.60 6.39
C VAL A 102 -12.52 3.52 5.57
N GLN A 103 -12.61 3.13 4.29
CA GLN A 103 -11.44 3.10 3.41
C GLN A 103 -10.90 4.50 3.13
N ARG A 104 -11.78 5.47 2.85
CA ARG A 104 -11.41 6.89 2.69
C ARG A 104 -10.73 7.43 3.95
N ALA A 105 -11.29 7.17 5.12
CA ALA A 105 -10.74 7.61 6.39
C ALA A 105 -9.34 7.03 6.65
N ARG A 106 -9.10 5.75 6.32
CA ARG A 106 -7.75 5.14 6.40
C ARG A 106 -6.77 5.79 5.43
N GLN A 107 -7.18 6.04 4.19
CA GLN A 107 -6.35 6.73 3.20
C GLN A 107 -6.01 8.17 3.62
N ASP A 108 -6.98 8.90 4.17
CA ASP A 108 -6.77 10.26 4.65
C ASP A 108 -5.88 10.29 5.90
N GLN A 109 -6.00 9.30 6.80
CA GLN A 109 -5.09 9.12 7.92
C GLN A 109 -3.65 8.89 7.42
N GLU A 110 -3.47 7.97 6.47
CA GLU A 110 -2.15 7.63 5.93
C GLU A 110 -1.53 8.82 5.17
N ARG A 111 -2.34 9.57 4.41
CA ARG A 111 -1.93 10.83 3.78
C ARG A 111 -1.46 11.82 4.83
N SER A 112 -2.24 12.04 5.88
CA SER A 112 -1.92 13.01 6.95
C SER A 112 -0.62 12.64 7.67
N VAL A 113 -0.40 11.35 7.93
CA VAL A 113 0.86 10.85 8.52
C VAL A 113 2.04 11.10 7.59
N ASN A 114 1.89 10.81 6.30
CA ASN A 114 2.95 11.01 5.31
C ASN A 114 3.30 12.49 5.13
N GLU A 115 2.30 13.38 5.12
CA GLU A 115 2.50 14.84 5.08
C GLU A 115 3.26 15.33 6.32
N ALA A 116 2.88 14.87 7.51
CA ALA A 116 3.57 15.22 8.75
C ALA A 116 5.03 14.73 8.77
N VAL A 117 5.29 13.53 8.28
CA VAL A 117 6.65 12.98 8.15
C VAL A 117 7.46 13.79 7.15
N ALA A 118 6.90 14.12 5.99
CA ALA A 118 7.55 14.95 4.98
C ALA A 118 7.90 16.33 5.53
N PHE A 119 6.95 16.99 6.20
CA PHE A 119 7.16 18.30 6.84
C PHE A 119 8.27 18.26 7.88
N ARG A 120 8.29 17.24 8.75
CA ARG A 120 9.35 17.03 9.75
C ARG A 120 10.72 16.84 9.08
N ASN A 121 10.77 16.06 8.02
CA ASN A 121 12.00 15.78 7.28
C ASN A 121 12.49 16.98 6.45
N ASP A 122 11.62 17.97 6.18
CA ASP A 122 11.94 19.16 5.37
C ASP A 122 12.39 20.35 6.23
N ILE A 123 11.71 20.61 7.36
CA ILE A 123 12.03 21.79 8.21
C ILE A 123 13.46 21.77 8.75
N VAL A 124 13.91 20.66 9.33
CA VAL A 124 15.21 20.63 10.03
C VAL A 124 16.38 20.80 9.05
N PRO A 125 16.43 20.08 7.90
CA PRO A 125 17.49 20.31 6.92
C PRO A 125 17.43 21.69 6.28
N ARG A 126 16.23 22.22 5.98
CA ARG A 126 16.09 23.57 5.41
C ARG A 126 16.60 24.64 6.37
N ALA A 127 16.19 24.60 7.64
CA ALA A 127 16.67 25.54 8.65
C ALA A 127 18.19 25.48 8.85
N LYS A 128 18.78 24.27 8.82
CA LYS A 128 20.25 24.11 8.85
C LYS A 128 20.91 24.71 7.60
N GLY A 129 20.36 24.45 6.42
CA GLY A 129 20.86 25.01 5.17
C GLY A 129 20.83 26.54 5.13
N GLU A 130 19.76 27.15 5.65
CA GLU A 130 19.64 28.60 5.78
C GLU A 130 20.65 29.18 6.77
N ALA A 131 20.87 28.51 7.91
CA ALA A 131 21.87 28.93 8.89
C ALA A 131 23.30 28.87 8.33
N GLU A 132 23.67 27.76 7.68
CA GLU A 132 24.99 27.62 7.04
C GLU A 132 25.19 28.65 5.92
N LYS A 133 24.16 28.90 5.11
CA LYS A 133 24.19 29.94 4.08
C LYS A 133 24.45 31.33 4.69
N LEU A 134 23.77 31.68 5.77
CA LEU A 134 23.94 32.97 6.45
C LEU A 134 25.38 33.14 6.99
N ILE A 135 25.94 32.09 7.59
CA ILE A 135 27.32 32.11 8.10
C ILE A 135 28.33 32.25 6.95
N ALA A 136 28.12 31.53 5.85
CA ALA A 136 28.97 31.61 4.68
C ALA A 136 28.94 33.02 4.04
N GLU A 137 27.74 33.61 3.90
CA GLU A 137 27.57 34.98 3.40
C GLU A 137 28.27 36.02 4.31
N ALA A 138 28.11 35.90 5.63
CA ALA A 138 28.78 36.79 6.58
C ALA A 138 30.31 36.66 6.52
N THR A 139 30.83 35.43 6.39
CA THR A 139 32.26 35.16 6.27
C THR A 139 32.83 35.71 4.97
N ALA A 140 32.14 35.48 3.85
CA ALA A 140 32.52 36.01 2.55
C ALA A 140 32.53 37.56 2.55
N TYR A 141 31.53 38.19 3.18
CA TYR A 141 31.50 39.64 3.34
C TYR A 141 32.69 40.16 4.15
N LYS A 142 33.01 39.53 5.28
CA LYS A 142 34.16 39.88 6.12
C LYS A 142 35.47 39.78 5.34
N GLU A 143 35.70 38.65 4.66
CA GLU A 143 36.91 38.44 3.87
C GLU A 143 37.04 39.45 2.74
N ARG A 144 35.94 39.76 2.04
CA ARG A 144 35.91 40.78 1.00
C ARG A 144 36.34 42.14 1.57
N VAL A 145 35.77 42.58 2.69
CA VAL A 145 36.12 43.85 3.33
C VAL A 145 37.60 43.91 3.73
N ILE A 146 38.15 42.83 4.28
CA ILE A 146 39.57 42.76 4.65
C ILE A 146 40.46 42.85 3.41
N LYS A 147 40.15 42.09 2.35
CA LYS A 147 40.93 42.10 1.11
C LYS A 147 40.85 43.43 0.38
N ASP A 148 39.68 44.06 0.36
CA ASP A 148 39.49 45.39 -0.23
C ASP A 148 40.38 46.42 0.51
N ALA A 149 40.35 46.42 1.84
CA ALA A 149 41.18 47.32 2.66
C ALA A 149 42.69 47.06 2.51
N GLN A 150 43.12 45.79 2.43
CA GLN A 150 44.52 45.43 2.17
C GLN A 150 44.96 45.91 0.78
N GLY A 151 44.15 45.69 -0.25
CA GLY A 151 44.42 46.14 -1.60
C GLY A 151 44.50 47.67 -1.71
N GLU A 152 43.66 48.41 -0.97
CA GLU A 152 43.75 49.86 -0.88
C GLU A 152 45.03 50.32 -0.17
N ALA A 153 45.41 49.68 0.93
CA ALA A 153 46.64 49.99 1.66
C ALA A 153 47.89 49.73 0.80
N GLU A 154 47.95 48.59 0.11
CA GLU A 154 49.04 48.24 -0.82
C GLU A 154 49.13 49.24 -1.98
N ARG A 155 47.98 49.66 -2.53
CA ARG A 155 47.91 50.69 -3.57
C ARG A 155 48.45 52.03 -3.04
N PHE A 156 48.06 52.45 -1.84
CA PHE A 156 48.55 53.67 -1.21
C PHE A 156 50.07 53.62 -1.01
N LEU A 157 50.59 52.53 -0.44
CA LEU A 157 52.03 52.34 -0.23
C LEU A 157 52.80 52.35 -1.54
N SER A 158 52.26 51.75 -2.60
CA SER A 158 52.88 51.74 -3.93
C SER A 158 53.01 53.16 -4.50
N VAL A 159 51.95 53.97 -4.39
CA VAL A 159 51.98 55.38 -4.82
C VAL A 159 52.96 56.20 -3.96
N TYR A 160 52.94 56.01 -2.64
CA TYR A 160 53.84 56.70 -1.72
C TYR A 160 55.32 56.39 -1.99
N ASN A 161 55.66 55.12 -2.20
CA ASN A 161 57.02 54.72 -2.55
C ASN A 161 57.47 55.28 -3.91
N ALA A 162 56.57 55.33 -4.90
CA ALA A 162 56.85 55.95 -6.19
C ALA A 162 57.14 57.45 -6.06
N TYR A 163 56.39 58.15 -5.20
CA TYR A 163 56.63 59.57 -4.90
C TYR A 163 57.98 59.81 -4.20
N LEU A 164 58.35 58.98 -3.23
CA LEU A 164 59.66 59.08 -2.55
C LEU A 164 60.85 58.89 -3.50
N THR A 165 60.69 58.03 -4.50
CA THR A 165 61.75 57.69 -5.46
C THR A 165 61.92 58.77 -6.54
N ASN A 166 60.86 59.53 -6.85
CA ASN A 166 60.88 60.64 -7.82
C ASN A 166 60.65 61.98 -7.12
N LYS A 167 61.52 62.34 -6.18
CA LYS A 167 61.36 63.55 -5.35
C LYS A 167 61.71 64.87 -6.06
N ASP A 168 62.24 64.80 -7.28
CA ASP A 168 62.80 65.94 -8.04
C ASP A 168 61.99 66.32 -9.30
N VAL A 169 60.65 66.32 -9.21
CA VAL A 169 59.78 67.10 -10.11
C VAL A 169 58.91 68.04 -9.29
#